data_AF-A0A653DXF0-F1
#
_entry.id   AF-A0A653DXF0-F1
#
_cell.length_a   1.000
_cell.length_b   1.000
_cell.length_c   1.000
_cell.angle_alpha   90.00
_cell.angle_beta   90.00
_cell.angle_gamma   90.00
#
_symmetry.space_group_name_H-M   'P 1'
#
loop_
_entity.id
_entity.type
_entity.pdbx_description
1 polymer ?
#
loop_
_entity_poly.entity_id
_entity_poly.type
_entity_poly.pdbx_seq_one_letter_code
_entity_poly.pdbx_strand_id
1 'polypeptide(L)'
;MIKARDSGTLQEMTGSLSGENLLLMVSYHRLDYAFDYPMAYSEVASNYTLSDPLISVPLKESKELLPVGVYCPRTPWGWRWLNGLIAVREATRNNQAFMALHQRWLPAEVYTRFTPQLLRFYEGRSATALSFE
;
A
#
# COMPACT_ATOMS: atom_id res chain seq x y z
N MET A 1 -0.11 -14.63 -6.53
CA MET A 1 0.06 -13.32 -7.19
C MET A 1 0.42 -13.48 -8.66
N ILE A 2 1.64 -13.91 -9.03
CA ILE A 2 2.08 -14.03 -10.44
C ILE A 2 1.13 -14.91 -11.29
N LYS A 3 0.83 -16.14 -10.84
CA LYS A 3 -0.13 -17.02 -11.53
C LYS A 3 -1.53 -16.42 -11.70
N ALA A 4 -2.00 -15.62 -10.72
CA ALA A 4 -3.32 -14.99 -10.79
C ALA A 4 -3.32 -13.86 -11.82
N ARG A 5 -2.26 -13.03 -11.83
CA ARG A 5 -2.03 -11.99 -12.85
C ARG A 5 -1.96 -12.59 -14.25
N ASP A 6 -1.14 -13.61 -14.43
CA ASP A 6 -0.90 -14.20 -15.75
C ASP A 6 -2.13 -14.97 -16.27
N SER A 7 -3.00 -15.45 -15.37
CA SER A 7 -4.30 -16.06 -15.71
C SER A 7 -5.42 -15.04 -15.99
N GLY A 8 -5.17 -13.74 -15.84
CA GLY A 8 -6.18 -12.68 -15.98
C GLY A 8 -7.22 -12.62 -14.84
N THR A 9 -7.04 -13.40 -13.77
CA THR A 9 -7.91 -13.36 -12.58
C THR A 9 -7.54 -12.24 -11.60
N LEU A 10 -6.39 -11.60 -11.82
CA LEU A 10 -5.95 -10.40 -11.12
C LEU A 10 -5.68 -9.30 -12.15
N GLN A 11 -6.40 -8.18 -12.02
CA GLN A 11 -6.10 -6.96 -12.73
C GLN A 11 -5.51 -5.95 -11.75
N GLU A 12 -4.31 -5.47 -12.04
CA GLU A 12 -3.70 -4.36 -11.29
C GLU A 12 -4.31 -3.05 -11.80
N MET A 13 -4.76 -2.20 -10.87
CA MET A 13 -5.25 -0.86 -11.16
C MET A 13 -4.30 0.11 -10.45
N THR A 14 -3.76 1.07 -11.21
CA THR A 14 -2.84 2.08 -10.68
C THR A 14 -3.59 3.39 -10.39
N GLY A 15 -2.88 4.34 -9.78
CA GLY A 15 -3.42 5.66 -9.48
C GLY A 15 -3.65 6.51 -10.72
N SER A 16 -4.14 7.74 -10.53
CA SER A 16 -4.23 8.71 -11.61
C SER A 16 -2.84 9.23 -12.01
N LEU A 17 -2.61 9.39 -13.32
CA LEU A 17 -1.40 10.02 -13.88
C LEU A 17 -1.05 11.38 -13.25
N SER A 18 -2.03 12.07 -12.68
CA SER A 18 -1.87 13.37 -12.03
C SER A 18 -0.86 13.35 -10.87
N GLY A 19 -0.84 12.29 -10.04
CA GLY A 19 0.08 12.17 -8.92
C GLY A 19 1.50 11.84 -9.36
N GLU A 20 1.63 10.91 -10.31
CA GLU A 20 2.91 10.50 -10.90
C GLU A 20 3.63 11.67 -11.58
N ASN A 21 2.87 12.55 -12.25
CA ASN A 21 3.42 13.77 -12.86
C ASN A 21 4.07 14.73 -11.86
N LEU A 22 3.57 14.81 -10.62
CA LEU A 22 4.20 15.66 -9.59
C LEU A 22 5.59 15.15 -9.23
N LEU A 23 5.73 13.84 -9.04
CA LEU A 23 7.01 13.20 -8.73
C LEU A 23 8.00 13.32 -9.89
N LEU A 24 7.53 13.16 -11.13
CA LEU A 24 8.34 13.42 -12.32
C LEU A 24 8.80 14.89 -12.36
N MET A 25 7.92 15.85 -12.09
CA MET A 25 8.33 17.26 -12.04
C MET A 25 9.40 17.52 -10.97
N VAL A 26 9.37 16.85 -9.83
CA VAL A 26 10.47 16.91 -8.84
C VAL A 26 11.76 16.35 -9.43
N SER A 27 11.71 15.17 -10.05
CA SER A 27 12.89 14.52 -10.66
C SER A 27 13.54 15.36 -11.76
N TYR A 28 12.75 16.14 -12.49
CA TYR A 28 13.21 17.05 -13.56
C TYR A 28 13.42 18.50 -13.09
N HIS A 29 13.51 18.74 -11.78
CA HIS A 29 13.73 20.07 -11.17
C HIS A 29 12.70 21.14 -11.58
N ARG A 30 11.47 20.72 -11.88
CA ARG A 30 10.32 21.61 -12.11
C ARG A 30 9.55 21.92 -10.82
N LEU A 31 9.78 21.12 -9.78
CA LEU A 31 9.31 21.32 -8.41
C LEU A 31 10.43 20.96 -7.43
N ASP A 32 10.45 21.58 -6.25
CA ASP A 32 11.45 21.26 -5.23
C ASP A 32 11.11 19.96 -4.47
N TYR A 33 9.81 19.74 -4.18
CA TYR A 33 9.31 18.55 -3.49
C TYR A 33 7.81 18.37 -3.75
N ALA A 34 7.29 17.18 -3.43
CA ALA A 34 5.88 16.85 -3.43
C ALA A 34 5.52 16.05 -2.18
N PHE A 35 4.28 16.17 -1.71
CA PHE A 35 3.74 15.32 -0.63
C PHE A 35 2.90 14.22 -1.25
N ASP A 36 3.33 12.98 -1.11
CA ASP A 36 2.61 11.81 -1.59
C ASP A 36 2.89 10.59 -0.70
N TYR A 37 2.15 9.51 -0.92
CA TYR A 37 2.40 8.23 -0.27
C TYR A 37 3.67 7.58 -0.82
N PRO A 38 4.48 6.91 0.01
CA PRO A 38 5.72 6.27 -0.45
C PRO A 38 5.52 5.23 -1.57
N MET A 39 4.34 4.62 -1.65
CA MET A 39 4.00 3.68 -2.72
C MET A 39 3.93 4.35 -4.10
N ALA A 40 3.55 5.64 -4.17
CA ALA A 40 3.54 6.39 -5.43
C ALA A 40 4.96 6.56 -5.99
N TYR A 41 5.95 6.77 -5.11
CA TYR A 41 7.35 6.77 -5.52
C TYR A 41 7.81 5.41 -6.05
N SER A 42 7.46 4.29 -5.39
CA SER A 42 7.80 2.95 -5.90
C SER A 42 7.24 2.71 -7.31
N GLU A 43 6.01 3.16 -7.56
CA GLU A 43 5.36 3.06 -8.86
C GLU A 43 6.09 3.90 -9.92
N VAL A 44 6.39 5.17 -9.59
CA VAL A 44 7.09 6.07 -10.51
C VAL A 44 8.50 5.57 -10.83
N ALA A 45 9.25 5.15 -9.81
CA ALA A 45 10.61 4.65 -9.98
C ALA A 45 10.66 3.33 -10.78
N SER A 46 9.60 2.51 -10.73
CA SER A 46 9.55 1.23 -11.44
C SER A 46 9.08 1.37 -12.90
N ASN A 47 8.25 2.35 -13.20
CA ASN A 47 7.57 2.45 -14.50
C ASN A 47 8.02 3.63 -15.36
N TYR A 48 8.74 4.60 -14.79
CA TYR A 48 9.13 5.83 -15.51
C TYR A 48 10.63 6.06 -15.48
N THR A 49 11.11 6.76 -16.51
CA THR A 49 12.49 7.28 -16.52
C THR A 49 12.56 8.54 -15.68
N LEU A 50 13.47 8.53 -14.70
CA LEU A 50 13.78 9.67 -13.85
C LEU A 50 15.03 10.39 -14.40
N SER A 51 15.08 11.72 -14.28
CA SER A 51 16.32 12.47 -14.50
C SER A 51 17.22 12.28 -13.28
N ASP A 52 16.73 12.71 -12.12
CA ASP A 52 17.37 12.48 -10.83
C ASP A 52 16.59 11.46 -10.00
N PRO A 53 17.27 10.58 -9.25
CA PRO A 53 16.59 9.66 -8.34
C PRO A 53 15.87 10.42 -7.23
N LEU A 54 14.66 9.99 -6.91
CA LEU A 54 13.87 10.56 -5.81
C LEU A 54 14.13 9.79 -4.52
N ILE A 55 13.94 10.47 -3.39
CA ILE A 55 13.98 9.85 -2.05
C ILE A 55 12.69 10.17 -1.29
N SER A 56 12.15 9.19 -0.56
CA SER A 56 10.97 9.41 0.28
C SER A 56 11.40 9.82 1.69
N VAL A 57 11.15 11.07 2.06
CA VAL A 57 11.46 11.59 3.40
C VAL A 57 10.20 11.57 4.29
N PRO A 58 10.19 10.86 5.43
CA PRO A 58 9.03 10.81 6.30
C PRO A 58 8.79 12.15 7.01
N LEU A 59 7.52 12.56 7.11
CA LEU A 59 7.13 13.72 7.91
C LEU A 59 7.35 13.47 9.39
N LYS A 60 7.86 14.46 10.11
CA LYS A 60 8.16 14.36 11.54
C LYS A 60 6.91 14.12 12.38
N GLU A 61 5.79 14.67 11.93
CA GLU A 61 4.47 14.63 12.54
C GLU A 61 3.78 13.28 12.31
N SER A 62 4.16 12.54 11.26
CA SER A 62 3.53 11.27 10.87
C SER A 62 4.42 10.09 11.25
N LYS A 63 4.23 9.59 12.48
CA LYS A 63 5.03 8.49 13.03
C LYS A 63 4.29 7.15 13.13
N GLU A 64 2.98 7.19 13.00
CA GLU A 64 2.10 6.04 13.15
C GLU A 64 1.70 5.46 11.79
N LEU A 65 1.30 4.18 11.77
CA LEU A 65 0.69 3.57 10.61
C LEU A 65 -0.61 4.30 10.26
N LEU A 66 -0.74 4.72 9.00
CA LEU A 66 -1.98 5.30 8.51
C LEU A 66 -3.00 4.19 8.22
N PRO A 67 -4.20 4.22 8.81
CA PRO A 67 -5.25 3.27 8.47
C PRO A 67 -5.77 3.57 7.06
N VAL A 68 -5.68 2.58 6.18
CA VAL A 68 -6.26 2.61 4.83
C VAL A 68 -7.33 1.53 4.75
N GLY A 69 -8.44 1.84 4.09
CA GLY A 69 -9.58 0.93 3.94
C GLY A 69 -10.18 0.98 2.55
N VAL A 70 -10.95 -0.06 2.21
CA VAL A 70 -11.74 -0.10 0.98
C VAL A 70 -13.18 0.23 1.32
N TYR A 71 -13.76 1.20 0.61
CA TYR A 71 -15.17 1.53 0.73
C TYR A 71 -16.01 0.58 -0.11
N CYS A 72 -17.12 0.11 0.45
CA CYS A 72 -18.14 -0.64 -0.28
C CYS A 72 -19.50 0.06 -0.16
N PRO A 73 -20.36 -0.01 -1.19
CA PRO A 73 -21.70 0.55 -1.11
C PRO A 73 -22.52 -0.20 -0.07
N ARG A 74 -23.39 0.51 0.66
CA ARG A 74 -24.31 -0.06 1.68
C ARG A 74 -25.49 -0.80 1.04
N THR A 75 -25.21 -1.75 0.16
CA THR A 75 -26.20 -2.56 -0.56
C THR A 75 -26.02 -4.03 -0.19
N PRO A 76 -27.03 -4.89 -0.43
CA PRO A 76 -26.87 -6.34 -0.25
C PRO A 76 -25.67 -6.93 -0.99
N TRP A 77 -25.31 -6.37 -2.16
CA TRP A 77 -24.10 -6.75 -2.88
C TRP A 77 -22.82 -6.35 -2.12
N GLY A 78 -22.75 -5.12 -1.61
CA GLY A 78 -21.60 -4.64 -0.84
C GLY A 78 -21.39 -5.42 0.46
N TRP A 79 -22.47 -5.81 1.13
CA TRP A 79 -22.41 -6.69 2.31
C TRP A 79 -21.86 -8.08 1.98
N ARG A 80 -22.26 -8.69 0.85
CA ARG A 80 -21.66 -9.95 0.39
C ARG A 80 -20.18 -9.82 0.10
N TRP A 81 -19.76 -8.70 -0.50
CA TRP A 81 -18.36 -8.44 -0.80
C TRP A 81 -17.53 -8.25 0.49
N LEU A 82 -18.07 -7.52 1.47
CA LEU A 82 -17.45 -7.35 2.79
C LEU A 82 -17.23 -8.71 3.48
N ASN A 83 -18.21 -9.62 3.41
CA ASN A 83 -18.05 -10.98 3.95
C ASN A 83 -16.94 -11.77 3.25
N GLY A 84 -16.73 -11.55 1.94
CA GLY A 84 -15.59 -12.11 1.22
C GLY A 84 -14.24 -11.59 1.73
N LEU A 85 -14.15 -10.31 2.11
CA LEU A 85 -12.94 -9.73 2.72
C LEU A 85 -12.64 -10.32 4.10
N ILE A 86 -13.64 -10.79 4.85
CA ILE A 86 -13.41 -11.49 6.12
C ILE A 86 -12.59 -12.78 5.87
N ALA A 87 -12.72 -13.44 4.72
CA ALA A 87 -11.84 -14.56 4.38
C ALA A 87 -10.38 -14.13 4.15
N VAL A 88 -10.16 -12.93 3.61
CA VAL A 88 -8.80 -12.33 3.49
C VAL A 88 -8.21 -12.04 4.87
N ARG A 89 -9.05 -11.69 5.86
CA ARG A 89 -8.61 -11.50 7.24
C ARG A 89 -8.00 -12.78 7.84
N GLU A 90 -8.56 -13.95 7.61
CA GLU A 90 -7.95 -15.20 8.08
C GLU A 90 -6.56 -15.43 7.45
N ALA A 91 -6.38 -15.03 6.19
CA ALA A 91 -5.06 -15.07 5.56
C ALA A 91 -4.04 -14.13 6.23
N THR A 92 -4.48 -13.05 6.89
CA THR A 92 -3.58 -12.13 7.63
C THR A 92 -2.94 -12.75 8.87
N ARG A 93 -3.41 -13.91 9.33
CA ARG A 93 -2.75 -14.68 10.40
C ARG A 93 -1.36 -15.18 9.98
N ASN A 94 -1.12 -15.34 8.66
CA ASN A 94 0.22 -15.57 8.14
C ASN A 94 0.90 -14.23 7.85
N ASN A 95 1.54 -13.67 8.89
CA ASN A 95 2.20 -12.38 8.83
C ASN A 95 3.24 -12.32 7.68
N GLN A 96 3.92 -13.43 7.37
CA GLN A 96 5.00 -13.44 6.37
C GLN A 96 4.52 -13.09 4.96
N ALA A 97 3.37 -13.63 4.54
CA ALA A 97 2.82 -13.34 3.21
C ALA A 97 2.43 -11.86 3.07
N PHE A 98 1.91 -11.24 4.13
CA PHE A 98 1.54 -9.83 4.14
C PHE A 98 2.74 -8.90 4.25
N MET A 99 3.77 -9.28 5.02
CA MET A 99 5.04 -8.55 5.04
C MET A 99 5.70 -8.52 3.65
N ALA A 100 5.61 -9.62 2.89
CA ALA A 100 6.11 -9.66 1.51
C ALA A 100 5.35 -8.70 0.56
N LEU A 101 4.06 -8.46 0.80
CA LEU A 101 3.31 -7.44 0.03
C LEU A 101 3.82 -6.03 0.33
N HIS A 102 4.05 -5.70 1.60
CA HIS A 102 4.61 -4.41 1.98
C HIS A 102 6.00 -4.20 1.40
N GLN A 103 6.87 -5.22 1.47
CA GLN A 103 8.23 -5.15 0.93
C GLN A 103 8.23 -4.91 -0.60
N ARG A 104 7.23 -5.43 -1.32
CA ARG A 104 7.12 -5.24 -2.78
C ARG A 104 6.78 -3.80 -3.15
N TRP A 105 5.89 -3.16 -2.40
CA TRP A 105 5.28 -1.89 -2.81
C TRP A 105 5.84 -0.67 -2.06
N LEU A 106 6.49 -0.88 -0.90
CA LEU A 106 7.12 0.20 -0.14
C LEU A 106 8.60 0.36 -0.53
N PRO A 107 9.10 1.60 -0.55
CA PRO A 107 10.52 1.87 -0.63
C PRO A 107 11.26 1.20 0.54
N ALA A 108 12.50 0.76 0.30
CA ALA A 108 13.25 -0.02 1.28
C ALA A 108 13.39 0.72 2.62
N GLU A 109 13.67 2.03 2.58
CA GLU A 109 13.80 2.89 3.76
C GLU A 109 12.51 2.99 4.57
N VAL A 110 11.36 3.01 3.88
CA VAL A 110 10.04 3.06 4.51
C VAL A 110 9.69 1.70 5.10
N TYR A 111 9.92 0.61 4.34
CA TYR A 111 9.68 -0.74 4.80
C TYR A 111 10.49 -1.05 6.07
N THR A 112 11.80 -0.77 6.07
CA THR A 112 12.67 -0.98 7.24
C THR A 112 12.20 -0.17 8.44
N ARG A 113 11.85 1.12 8.24
CA ARG A 113 11.38 1.98 9.33
C ARG A 113 10.09 1.47 9.99
N PHE A 114 9.12 1.02 9.19
CA PHE A 114 7.79 0.66 9.69
C PHE A 114 7.62 -0.84 10.00
N THR A 115 8.59 -1.70 9.63
CA THR A 115 8.55 -3.14 9.91
C THR A 115 8.16 -3.48 11.35
N PRO A 116 8.75 -2.86 12.41
CA PRO A 116 8.35 -3.17 13.78
C PRO A 116 6.90 -2.84 14.09
N GLN A 117 6.34 -1.78 13.49
CA GLN A 117 4.93 -1.40 13.68
C GLN A 117 4.01 -2.34 12.90
N LEU A 118 4.38 -2.72 11.67
CA LEU A 118 3.63 -3.66 10.84
C LEU A 118 3.53 -5.04 11.50
N LEU A 119 4.64 -5.54 12.07
CA LEU A 119 4.64 -6.81 12.80
C LEU A 119 3.68 -6.77 14.00
N ARG A 120 3.78 -5.74 14.85
CA ARG A 120 2.86 -5.55 15.99
C ARG A 120 1.39 -5.45 15.55
N PHE A 121 1.13 -4.75 14.44
CA PHE A 121 -0.21 -4.60 13.88
C PHE A 121 -0.82 -5.95 13.47
N TYR A 122 -0.04 -6.80 12.80
CA TYR A 122 -0.52 -8.12 12.37
C TYR A 122 -0.61 -9.13 13.53
N GLU A 123 0.32 -9.08 14.49
CA GLU A 123 0.23 -9.84 15.75
C GLU A 123 -1.08 -9.54 16.49
N GLY A 124 -1.41 -8.26 16.71
CA GLY A 124 -2.66 -7.86 17.36
C GLY A 124 -3.92 -8.35 16.63
N ARG A 125 -3.92 -8.31 15.29
CA ARG A 125 -5.05 -8.83 14.48
C ARG A 125 -5.18 -10.34 14.49
N SER A 126 -4.08 -11.07 14.64
CA SER A 126 -4.10 -12.53 14.79
C SER A 126 -4.73 -12.95 16.13
N ALA A 127 -4.53 -12.13 17.18
CA ALA A 127 -5.03 -12.35 18.53
C ALA A 127 -6.49 -11.92 18.74
N THR A 128 -6.94 -10.84 18.08
CA THR A 128 -8.31 -10.32 18.27
C THR A 128 -9.27 -10.82 17.19
N ALA A 129 -10.20 -11.69 17.57
CA ALA A 129 -11.43 -11.94 16.84
C ALA A 129 -12.38 -10.72 17.00
N LEU A 130 -12.05 -9.59 16.36
CA LEU A 130 -12.92 -8.42 16.23
C LEU A 130 -14.31 -8.82 15.69
N SER A 131 -15.32 -8.65 16.53
CA SER A 131 -16.74 -8.51 16.20
C SER A 131 -16.97 -7.14 15.58
N PHE A 132 -17.71 -7.09 14.49
CA PHE A 132 -18.28 -5.84 13.98
C PHE A 132 -19.68 -5.74 14.59
N GLU A 133 -19.88 -4.78 15.50
CA GLU A 133 -21.22 -4.31 15.86
C GLU A 133 -21.76 -3.36 14.78
#